data_AF-A0A832J3C3-F1
#
_entry.id   AF-A0A832J3C3-F1
#
_cell.length_a   1.000
_cell.length_b   1.000
_cell.length_c   1.000
_cell.angle_alpha   90.00
_cell.angle_beta   90.00
_cell.angle_gamma   90.00
#
_symmetry.space_group_name_H-M   'P 1'
#
loop_
_entity.id
_entity.type
_entity.pdbx_description
1 polymer ?
#
loop_
_entity_poly.entity_id
_entity_poly.type
_entity_poly.pdbx_seq_one_letter_code
_entity_poly.pdbx_strand_id
1 'polypeptide(L)' 'MIPGEILPADGTITLNEGAEAVVLMVANTGDRPVQVGSHYHFAEANPALEFDRSTARGMRLDIAAGTAVRFEPGQRR' A
#
# COMPACT_ATOMS: atom_id res chain seq x y z
N MET A 1 19.16 -24.38 -23.51
CA MET A 1 17.75 -24.23 -23.88
C MET A 1 16.93 -24.65 -22.69
N ILE A 2 16.19 -23.72 -22.10
CA ILE A 2 15.37 -23.97 -20.91
C ILE A 2 13.90 -23.81 -21.34
N PRO A 3 13.14 -24.91 -21.52
CA PRO A 3 11.72 -24.82 -21.86
C PRO A 3 10.96 -23.97 -20.82
N GLY A 4 10.35 -22.88 -21.28
CA GLY A 4 9.60 -21.96 -20.43
C GLY A 4 10.43 -20.82 -19.81
N GLU A 5 11.69 -20.63 -20.22
CA GLU A 5 12.44 -19.45 -19.78
C GLU A 5 11.77 -18.14 -20.25
N ILE A 6 11.65 -17.19 -19.33
CA ILE A 6 11.23 -15.83 -19.62
C ILE A 6 12.50 -14.99 -19.70
N LEU A 7 12.70 -14.32 -20.84
CA LEU A 7 13.75 -13.33 -21.04
C LEU A 7 13.08 -11.96 -21.00
N PRO A 8 12.94 -11.33 -19.82
CA PRO A 8 12.31 -10.02 -19.73
C PRO A 8 13.16 -8.98 -20.45
N ALA A 9 12.52 -7.98 -21.04
CA ALA A 9 13.24 -6.80 -21.50
C ALA A 9 13.81 -6.04 -20.30
N ASP A 10 14.97 -5.42 -20.49
CA ASP A 10 15.55 -4.52 -19.50
C ASP A 10 14.65 -3.29 -19.29
N GLY A 11 14.61 -2.78 -18.07
CA GLY A 11 13.92 -1.54 -17.72
C GLY A 11 13.01 -1.66 -16.50
N THR A 12 12.13 -0.67 -16.36
CA THR A 12 11.17 -0.54 -15.25
C THR A 12 9.79 -0.17 -15.78
N ILE A 13 8.74 -0.53 -15.04
CA ILE A 13 7.36 -0.16 -15.36
C ILE A 13 6.90 0.91 -14.39
N THR A 14 6.45 2.05 -14.91
CA THR A 14 5.77 3.08 -14.12
C THR A 14 4.37 2.59 -13.77
N LEU A 15 4.03 2.61 -12.48
CA LEU A 15 2.69 2.23 -12.00
C LEU A 15 1.88 3.49 -11.69
N ASN A 16 0.56 3.40 -11.87
CA ASN A 16 -0.40 4.45 -11.52
C ASN A 16 -0.07 5.83 -12.12
N GLU A 17 0.52 5.86 -13.32
CA GLU A 17 0.91 7.10 -14.00
C GLU A 17 -0.29 8.05 -14.15
N GLY A 18 -0.08 9.32 -13.78
CA GLY A 18 -1.11 10.35 -13.84
C GLY A 18 -2.15 10.31 -12.71
N ALA A 19 -2.11 9.34 -11.80
CA ALA A 19 -2.94 9.34 -10.61
C ALA A 19 -2.43 10.38 -9.59
N GLU A 20 -3.34 11.06 -8.91
CA GLU A 20 -3.00 11.93 -7.79
C GLU A 20 -2.68 11.07 -6.55
N ALA A 21 -1.54 11.34 -5.92
CA ALA A 21 -1.10 10.64 -4.72
C ALA A 21 -0.95 11.62 -3.55
N VAL A 22 -1.27 11.15 -2.35
CA VAL A 22 -1.06 11.85 -1.09
C VAL A 22 -0.17 11.01 -0.19
N VAL A 23 0.70 11.67 0.58
CA VAL A 23 1.57 11.02 1.56
C VAL A 23 1.02 11.28 2.95
N LEU A 24 0.78 10.21 3.71
CA LEU A 24 0.26 10.26 5.06
C LEU A 24 1.17 9.47 6.01
N MET A 25 1.44 10.04 7.18
CA MET A 25 2.03 9.33 8.29
C MET A 25 0.95 8.47 8.96
N VAL A 26 1.23 7.18 9.15
CA VAL A 26 0.31 6.20 9.70
C VAL A 26 0.95 5.51 10.90
N ALA A 27 0.25 5.50 12.03
CA ALA A 27 0.67 4.82 13.25
C ALA A 27 -0.26 3.65 13.58
N ASN A 28 0.29 2.46 13.85
CA ASN A 28 -0.51 1.37 14.44
C ASN A 28 -0.49 1.49 15.97
N THR A 29 -1.60 1.92 16.55
CA THR A 29 -1.79 2.07 18.00
C THR A 29 -2.30 0.79 18.68
N GLY A 30 -2.61 -0.24 17.88
CA GLY A 30 -3.04 -1.54 18.36
C GLY A 30 -1.88 -2.43 18.84
N ASP A 31 -2.26 -3.53 19.48
CA ASP A 31 -1.36 -4.57 20.01
C ASP A 31 -1.08 -5.71 19.03
N ARG A 32 -1.72 -5.68 17.85
CA ARG A 32 -1.62 -6.69 16.80
C ARG A 32 -1.22 -6.08 15.47
N PRO A 33 -0.50 -6.82 14.62
CA PRO A 33 -0.13 -6.34 13.31
C PRO A 33 -1.35 -6.16 12.42
N VAL A 34 -1.30 -5.12 11.58
CA VAL A 34 -2.31 -4.82 10.57
C VAL A 34 -1.66 -4.85 9.19
N GLN A 35 -2.32 -5.44 8.19
CA GLN A 35 -1.85 -5.45 6.82
C GLN A 35 -2.97 -4.97 5.90
N VAL A 36 -2.67 -4.01 5.02
CA VAL A 36 -3.64 -3.37 4.12
C VAL A 36 -3.22 -3.60 2.67
N GLY A 37 -4.12 -4.15 1.87
CA GLY A 37 -3.88 -4.46 0.46
C GLY A 37 -3.96 -3.25 -0.47
N SER A 38 -3.35 -3.38 -1.64
CA SER A 38 -3.24 -2.33 -2.68
C SER A 38 -4.55 -1.62 -3.06
N HIS A 39 -5.69 -2.31 -3.03
CA HIS A 39 -6.98 -1.79 -3.51
C HIS A 39 -8.02 -1.56 -2.39
N TYR A 40 -7.63 -1.77 -1.14
CA TYR A 40 -8.52 -1.47 -0.03
C TYR A 40 -8.71 0.04 0.11
N HIS A 41 -9.93 0.50 0.36
CA HIS A 41 -10.21 1.91 0.57
C HIS A 41 -9.55 2.39 1.88
N PHE A 42 -8.47 3.16 1.77
CA PHE A 42 -7.54 3.36 2.89
C PHE A 42 -8.20 4.06 4.07
N ALA A 43 -9.11 5.01 3.82
CA ALA A 43 -9.87 5.68 4.88
C ALA A 43 -10.74 4.73 5.74
N GLU A 44 -11.07 3.53 5.27
CA GLU A 44 -11.86 2.54 6.01
C GLU A 44 -10.99 1.47 6.70
N ALA A 45 -9.65 1.58 6.62
CA ALA A 45 -8.74 0.58 7.20
C ALA A 45 -8.93 0.44 8.72
N ASN A 46 -8.36 -0.61 9.31
CA ASN A 46 -8.52 -0.93 10.73
C ASN A 46 -8.46 0.33 11.63
N PRO A 47 -9.43 0.56 12.53
CA PRO A 47 -9.46 1.74 13.42
C PRO A 47 -8.23 1.92 14.31
N ALA A 48 -7.45 0.86 14.57
CA ALA A 48 -6.18 0.94 15.29
C ALA A 48 -5.07 1.64 14.49
N LEU A 49 -5.27 1.89 13.19
CA LEU A 49 -4.39 2.74 12.40
C LEU A 49 -4.82 4.20 12.56
N GLU A 50 -3.96 5.00 13.20
CA GLU A 50 -4.12 6.44 13.40
C GLU A 50 -3.44 7.20 12.24
N PHE A 51 -4.23 7.99 11.52
CA PHE A 51 -3.83 8.87 10.41
C PHE A 51 -4.99 9.80 10.04
N ASP A 52 -4.77 10.75 9.14
CA ASP A 52 -5.83 11.63 8.63
C ASP A 52 -6.77 10.88 7.66
N ARG A 53 -7.90 10.42 8.21
CA ARG A 53 -8.95 9.70 7.49
C ARG A 53 -9.65 10.56 6.44
N SER A 54 -9.71 11.88 6.65
CA SER A 54 -10.39 12.79 5.72
C SER A 54 -9.58 12.93 4.43
N THR A 55 -8.27 13.08 4.54
CA THR A 55 -7.34 13.13 3.40
C THR A 55 -7.26 11.78 2.67
N ALA A 56 -7.43 10.66 3.37
CA ALA A 56 -7.42 9.32 2.77
C ALA A 56 -8.72 8.92 2.03
N ARG A 57 -9.77 9.75 2.06
CA ARG A 57 -11.09 9.38 1.52
C ARG A 57 -11.04 9.28 -0.01
N GLY A 58 -11.52 8.17 -0.54
CA GLY A 58 -11.44 7.82 -1.96
C GLY A 58 -10.06 7.29 -2.39
N MET A 59 -9.09 7.22 -1.48
CA MET A 59 -7.72 6.84 -1.79
C MET A 59 -7.44 5.36 -1.48
N ARG A 60 -6.45 4.81 -2.18
CA ARG A 60 -5.87 3.48 -1.94
C ARG A 60 -4.34 3.58 -1.89
N LEU A 61 -3.67 2.51 -1.48
CA LEU A 61 -2.22 2.48 -1.48
C LEU A 61 -1.67 2.54 -2.92
N ASP A 62 -0.70 3.41 -3.13
CA ASP A 62 0.04 3.56 -4.38
C ASP A 62 1.18 2.53 -4.47
N ILE A 63 0.81 1.26 -4.63
CA ILE A 63 1.73 0.12 -4.69
C ILE A 63 1.31 -0.85 -5.81
N ALA A 64 2.17 -1.81 -6.13
CA ALA A 64 1.87 -2.85 -7.11
C ALA A 64 0.58 -3.62 -6.77
N ALA A 65 -0.25 -3.85 -7.78
CA ALA A 65 -1.53 -4.56 -7.63
C ALA A 65 -1.32 -5.94 -7.02
N GLY A 66 -2.21 -6.32 -6.08
CA GLY A 66 -2.11 -7.58 -5.34
C GLY A 66 -1.12 -7.58 -4.17
N THR A 67 -0.26 -6.57 -4.03
CA THR A 67 0.64 -6.43 -2.88
C THR A 67 -0.05 -5.72 -1.69
N ALA A 68 0.65 -5.62 -0.55
CA ALA A 68 0.14 -5.04 0.68
C ALA A 68 1.25 -4.37 1.50
N VAL A 69 0.86 -3.41 2.35
CA VAL A 69 1.73 -2.79 3.36
C VAL A 69 1.33 -3.30 4.74
N ARG A 70 2.34 -3.64 5.55
CA ARG A 70 2.19 -4.17 6.91
C ARG A 70 2.66 -3.15 7.94
N PHE A 71 1.88 -3.02 9.01
CA PHE A 71 2.10 -2.15 10.15
C PHE A 71 2.18 -3.00 11.43
N GLU A 72 3.38 -3.14 11.99
CA GLU A 72 3.58 -3.79 13.29
C GLU A 72 3.00 -2.95 14.46
N PRO A 73 2.70 -3.54 15.62
CA PRO A 73 2.30 -2.79 16.81
C PRO A 73 3.29 -1.67 17.15
N GLY A 74 2.79 -0.44 17.36
CA GLY A 74 3.61 0.74 17.66
C GLY A 74 4.39 1.32 16.47
N GLN A 75 4.35 0.70 15.29
CA GLN A 75 5.05 1.20 14.11
C GLN A 75 4.41 2.49 13.59
N ARG A 76 5.27 3.42 13.14
CA ARG A 76 4.90 4.66 12.47
C ARG A 76 5.67 4.80 11.16
N ARG A 77 4.99 5.11 10.05
CA ARG A 77 5.61 5.39 8.74
C ARG A 77 4.71 6.21 7.84
#